data_AF-A0A7V5PRI1-F1
#
_entry.id   AF-A0A7V5PRI1-F1
#
_cell.length_a   1.000
_cell.length_b   1.000
_cell.length_c   1.000
_cell.angle_alpha   90.00
_cell.angle_beta   90.00
_cell.angle_gamma   90.00
#
_symmetry.space_group_name_H-M   'P 1'
#
loop_
_entity.id
_entity.type
_entity.pdbx_description
1 polymer ?
#
loop_
_entity_poly.entity_id
_entity_poly.type
_entity_poly.pdbx_seq_one_letter_code
_entity_poly.pdbx_strand_id
1 'polypeptide(L)'
;MILTLKKLSLILLSLALAGCAAEQIAKRYYLLDQPGDEPDSLLFTQPLAYSVQVAPFDINPAFNQTRIALRSKSHELQFFYYHLWAERPAIAV
;
A
#
# COMPACT_ATOMS: atom_id res chain seq x y z
N MET A 1 10.84 39.38 -38.88
CA MET A 1 9.90 39.36 -37.74
C MET A 1 8.89 38.20 -37.78
N ILE A 2 8.45 37.72 -38.96
CA ILE A 2 7.50 36.58 -39.06
C ILE A 2 8.15 35.22 -38.73
N LEU A 3 9.44 35.05 -39.01
CA LEU A 3 10.17 33.80 -38.72
C LEU A 3 10.35 33.53 -37.22
N THR A 4 10.46 34.57 -36.40
CA THR A 4 10.65 34.47 -34.94
C THR A 4 9.36 34.10 -34.23
N LEU A 5 8.20 34.57 -34.71
CA LEU A 5 6.87 34.17 -34.21
C LEU A 5 6.58 32.68 -34.49
N LYS A 6 6.91 32.18 -35.68
CA LYS A 6 6.72 30.77 -36.03
C LYS A 6 7.56 29.85 -35.14
N LYS A 7 8.81 30.22 -34.83
CA LYS A 7 9.67 29.47 -33.91
C LYS A 7 9.13 29.48 -32.49
N LEU A 8 8.65 30.62 -31.99
CA LEU A 8 8.05 30.73 -30.66
C LEU A 8 6.78 29.86 -30.54
N SER A 9 5.91 29.88 -31.56
CA SER A 9 4.71 29.05 -31.60
C SER A 9 5.02 27.55 -31.57
N LEU A 10 6.11 27.13 -32.23
CA LEU A 10 6.50 25.72 -32.29
C LEU A 10 7.06 25.23 -30.95
N ILE A 11 7.78 26.10 -30.24
CA ILE A 11 8.28 25.84 -28.88
C ILE A 11 7.12 25.79 -27.87
N LEU A 12 6.13 26.68 -28.00
CA LEU A 12 4.98 26.69 -27.11
C LEU A 12 4.13 25.42 -27.29
N LEU A 13 3.97 24.97 -28.55
CA LEU A 13 3.25 23.75 -28.87
C LEU A 13 3.95 22.50 -28.34
N SER A 14 5.29 22.42 -28.43
CA SER A 14 6.05 21.28 -27.89
C SER A 14 6.01 21.24 -26.35
N LEU A 15 6.04 22.39 -25.67
CA LEU A 15 5.85 22.45 -24.21
C LEU A 15 4.44 22.02 -23.78
N ALA A 16 3.41 22.41 -24.53
CA ALA A 16 2.03 22.01 -24.25
C ALA A 16 1.82 20.49 -24.41
N LEU A 17 2.48 19.88 -25.41
CA LEU A 17 2.43 18.43 -25.64
C LEU A 17 3.20 17.64 -24.56
N ALA A 18 4.29 18.19 -24.01
CA ALA A 18 5.07 17.53 -22.96
C ALA A 18 4.35 17.46 -21.61
N GLY A 19 3.42 18.38 -21.33
CA GLY A 19 2.68 18.44 -20.05
C GLY A 19 1.57 17.39 -19.90
N CYS A 20 1.14 16.75 -20.98
CA CYS A 20 -0.02 15.85 -20.97
C CYS A 20 0.33 14.39 -20.59
N ALA A 21 1.62 14.07 -20.45
CA ALA A 21 2.12 12.72 -20.16
C ALA A 21 2.44 12.50 -18.67
N ALA A 22 1.90 13.32 -17.76
CA ALA A 22 2.07 13.10 -16.34
C ALA A 22 1.26 11.87 -15.89
N GLU A 23 1.92 10.74 -15.65
CA GLU A 23 1.28 9.57 -15.05
C GLU A 23 0.71 9.94 -13.68
N GLN A 24 -0.60 9.74 -13.52
CA GLN A 24 -1.23 9.90 -12.22
C GLN A 24 -0.78 8.75 -11.33
N ILE A 25 -0.06 9.08 -10.24
CA ILE A 25 0.32 8.09 -9.24
C ILE A 25 -0.95 7.62 -8.52
N ALA A 26 -1.45 6.46 -8.92
CA ALA A 26 -2.62 5.83 -8.31
C ALA A 26 -2.28 5.28 -6.93
N LYS A 27 -3.21 5.44 -5.99
CA LYS A 27 -3.13 4.78 -4.67
C LYS A 27 -3.38 3.28 -4.83
N ARG A 28 -2.55 2.47 -4.17
CA ARG A 28 -2.69 1.02 -4.07
C ARG A 28 -3.23 0.67 -2.68
N TYR A 29 -4.22 -0.22 -2.65
CA TYR A 29 -4.85 -0.70 -1.43
C TYR A 29 -4.53 -2.19 -1.22
N TYR A 30 -4.23 -2.56 0.02
CA TYR A 30 -3.83 -3.92 0.42
C TYR A 30 -4.81 -4.45 1.46
N LEU A 31 -5.12 -5.74 1.37
CA LEU A 31 -5.96 -6.47 2.31
C LEU A 31 -5.09 -7.45 3.11
N LEU A 32 -5.47 -7.70 4.36
CA LEU A 32 -4.93 -8.78 5.15
C LEU A 32 -5.85 -9.98 4.93
N ASP A 33 -5.49 -10.82 3.95
CA ASP A 33 -6.26 -12.04 3.70
C ASP A 33 -5.94 -13.08 4.78
N GLN A 34 -6.98 -13.61 5.40
CA GLN A 34 -6.83 -14.87 6.13
C GLN A 34 -6.59 -15.97 5.09
N PRO A 35 -5.59 -16.85 5.27
CA PRO A 35 -5.41 -17.97 4.37
C PRO A 35 -6.72 -18.78 4.35
N GLY A 36 -7.37 -18.81 3.18
CA GLY A 36 -8.51 -19.69 2.94
C GLY A 36 -8.07 -21.15 3.00
N ASP A 37 -9.03 -22.03 3.32
CA ASP A 37 -8.95 -23.48 3.48
C ASP A 37 -7.55 -24.03 3.77
N GLU A 38 -7.33 -24.43 5.03
CA GLU A 38 -6.16 -25.16 5.48
C GLU A 38 -5.77 -26.23 4.44
N PRO A 39 -4.53 -26.24 3.94
CA PRO A 39 -4.12 -27.28 3.00
C PRO A 39 -4.35 -28.64 3.66
N ASP A 40 -4.89 -29.61 2.91
CA ASP A 40 -5.20 -30.97 3.41
C ASP A 40 -4.03 -31.63 4.17
N SER A 41 -2.79 -31.17 3.94
CA SER A 41 -1.58 -31.59 4.66
C SER A 41 -1.50 -31.17 6.13
N LEU A 42 -2.34 -30.24 6.60
CA LEU A 42 -2.46 -29.81 8.00
C LEU A 42 -3.64 -30.47 8.73
N LEU A 43 -4.41 -31.32 8.05
CA LEU A 43 -5.48 -32.10 8.67
C LEU A 43 -4.86 -33.19 9.55
N PHE A 44 -4.71 -32.89 10.83
CA PHE A 44 -4.30 -33.86 11.82
C PHE A 44 -5.35 -34.98 11.92
N THR A 45 -4.94 -36.21 11.59
CA THR A 45 -5.80 -37.40 11.66
C THR A 45 -6.15 -37.79 13.10
N GLN A 46 -5.43 -37.23 14.07
CA GLN A 46 -5.65 -37.40 15.52
C GLN A 46 -5.53 -36.05 16.23
N PRO A 47 -6.31 -35.78 17.28
CA PRO A 47 -6.23 -34.53 18.03
C PRO A 47 -4.84 -34.36 18.65
N LEU A 48 -4.29 -33.16 18.56
CA LEU A 48 -3.01 -32.81 19.20
C LEU A 48 -3.15 -32.91 20.72
N ALA A 49 -2.09 -33.39 21.39
CA ALA A 49 -2.07 -33.54 22.85
C ALA A 49 -1.95 -32.21 23.62
N TYR A 50 -2.00 -31.08 22.91
CA TYR A 50 -1.85 -29.74 23.44
C TYR A 50 -2.77 -28.77 22.70
N SER A 51 -3.17 -27.71 23.39
CA SER A 51 -3.92 -26.59 22.81
C SER A 51 -3.03 -25.34 22.78
N VAL A 52 -3.21 -24.52 21.75
CA VAL A 52 -2.61 -23.19 21.65
C VAL A 52 -3.74 -22.18 21.76
N GLN A 53 -3.63 -21.28 22.71
CA GLN A 53 -4.55 -20.16 22.84
C GLN A 53 -3.84 -18.89 22.42
N VAL A 54 -4.44 -18.17 21.47
CA VAL A 54 -3.99 -16.82 21.12
C VAL A 54 -4.63 -15.86 22.11
N ALA A 55 -3.81 -15.15 22.88
CA ALA A 55 -4.30 -14.14 23.81
C ALA A 55 -4.81 -12.91 23.05
N PRO A 56 -5.80 -12.17 23.58
CA PRO A 56 -6.17 -10.87 23.06
C PRO A 56 -4.95 -9.94 23.03
N PHE A 57 -4.83 -9.14 21.97
CA PHE A 57 -3.74 -8.19 21.81
C PHE A 57 -4.27 -6.85 21.31
N ASP A 58 -3.58 -5.78 21.69
CA ASP A 58 -3.88 -4.43 21.23
C ASP A 58 -2.88 -4.00 20.16
N ILE A 59 -3.39 -3.44 19.06
CA ILE A 59 -2.56 -2.85 18.02
C ILE A 59 -2.22 -1.42 18.40
N ASN A 60 -0.93 -1.11 18.51
CA ASN A 60 -0.47 0.24 18.81
C ASN A 60 -1.05 1.25 17.79
N PRO A 61 -1.57 2.42 18.24
CA PRO A 61 -2.24 3.39 17.37
C PRO A 61 -1.44 3.84 16.15
N ALA A 62 -0.10 3.82 16.21
CA ALA A 62 0.76 4.15 15.08
C ALA A 62 0.61 3.18 13.90
N PHE A 63 0.23 1.92 14.18
CA PHE A 63 0.00 0.88 13.19
C PHE A 63 -1.49 0.67 12.88
N ASN A 64 -2.41 1.10 13.76
CA ASN A 64 -3.86 0.94 13.57
C ASN A 64 -4.48 2.08 12.73
N GLN A 65 -3.95 2.29 11.53
CA GLN A 65 -4.44 3.30 10.59
C GLN A 65 -4.34 2.77 9.15
N THR A 66 -4.97 3.46 8.20
CA THR A 66 -4.95 3.06 6.78
C THR A 66 -3.59 3.28 6.11
N ARG A 67 -2.73 4.15 6.64
CA ARG A 67 -1.36 4.30 6.12
C ARG A 67 -0.47 3.18 6.61
N ILE A 68 0.21 2.52 5.68
CA ILE A 68 1.16 1.46 6.02
C ILE A 68 2.40 2.10 6.66
N ALA A 69 2.74 1.63 7.86
CA ALA A 69 3.92 2.05 8.59
C ALA A 69 5.12 1.16 8.23
N LEU A 70 6.23 1.77 7.83
CA LEU A 70 7.53 1.13 7.66
C LEU A 70 8.44 1.53 8.81
N ARG A 71 8.91 0.53 9.58
CA ARG A 71 9.90 0.72 10.64
C ARG A 71 11.27 0.24 10.16
N SER A 72 12.05 1.13 9.56
CA SER A 72 13.42 0.83 9.13
C SER A 72 14.48 1.05 10.22
N LYS A 73 14.14 1.80 11.29
CA LYS A 73 15.02 2.07 12.43
C LYS A 73 14.26 1.92 13.75
N SER A 74 14.99 1.76 14.85
CA SER A 74 14.39 1.49 16.17
C SER A 74 13.39 2.55 16.64
N HIS A 75 13.59 3.82 16.26
CA HIS A 75 12.80 4.96 16.76
C HIS A 75 12.22 5.81 15.63
N GLU A 76 12.11 5.27 14.42
CA GLU A 76 11.61 5.99 13.25
C GLU A 76 10.52 5.17 12.57
N LEU A 77 9.39 5.82 12.28
CA LEU A 77 8.33 5.28 11.45
C LEU A 77 8.15 6.16 10.22
N GLN A 78 8.15 5.54 9.06
CA GLN A 78 7.81 6.16 7.78
C GLN A 78 6.44 5.67 7.34
N PHE A 79 5.65 6.54 6.71
CA PHE A 79 4.33 6.18 6.21
C PHE A 79 4.28 6.30 4.71
N PHE A 80 3.80 5.25 4.05
CA PHE A 80 3.57 5.33 2.61
C PHE A 80 2.38 6.24 2.30
N TYR A 81 2.54 7.09 1.29
CA TYR A 81 1.47 7.98 0.83
C TYR A 81 0.53 7.32 -0.19
N TYR A 82 1.10 6.52 -1.08
CA TYR A 82 0.37 5.85 -2.17
C TYR A 82 0.11 4.36 -1.92
N HIS A 83 0.53 3.81 -0.78
CA HIS A 83 0.27 2.43 -0.38
C HIS A 83 -0.47 2.42 0.94
N LEU A 84 -1.69 1.91 0.92
CA LEU A 84 -2.63 1.99 2.03
C LEU A 84 -3.21 0.62 2.32
N TRP A 85 -3.56 0.37 3.57
CA TRP A 85 -4.50 -0.70 3.90
C TRP A 85 -5.90 -0.31 3.39
N ALA A 86 -6.62 -1.30 2.84
CA ALA A 86 -8.01 -1.14 2.43
C ALA A 86 -8.93 -0.88 3.63
N GLU A 87 -8.58 -1.44 4.79
CA GLU A 87 -9.23 -1.20 6.07
C GLU A 87 -8.18 -1.04 7.19
N ARG A 88 -8.59 -0.63 8.39
CA ARG A 88 -7.63 -0.52 9.50
C ARG A 88 -7.21 -1.92 9.96
N PRO A 89 -5.92 -2.16 10.28
CA PRO A 89 -5.46 -3.48 10.70
C PRO A 89 -6.28 -4.10 11.84
N ALA A 90 -6.74 -3.32 12.83
CA ALA A 90 -7.52 -3.85 13.96
C ALA A 90 -8.92 -4.38 13.58
N ILE A 91 -9.39 -4.13 12.36
CA ILE A 91 -10.65 -4.68 11.85
C ILE A 91 -10.40 -5.99 11.10
N ALA A 92 -9.21 -6.12 10.50
CA ALA A 92 -8.87 -7.22 9.61
C ALA A 92 -8.30 -8.47 10.31
N VAL A 93 -7.82 -8.32 11.55
CA VAL A 93 -7.19 -9.40 12.35
C VAL A 93 -8.09 -9.93 13.45
#